data_AF-A0A2H4I894-F1
#
_entry.id   AF-A0A2H4I894-F1
#
_cell.length_a   1.000
_cell.length_b   1.000
_cell.length_c   1.000
_cell.angle_alpha   90.00
_cell.angle_beta   90.00
_cell.angle_gamma   90.00
#
_symmetry.space_group_name_H-M   'P 1'
#
loop_
_entity.id
_entity.type
_entity.pdbx_description
1 polymer ?
#
loop_
_entity_poly.entity_id
_entity_poly.type
_entity_poly.pdbx_seq_one_letter_code
_entity_poly.pdbx_strand_id
1 'polypeptide(L)' 'MNDRKHLTAREVERLITATRSSRTELRDRCLILLMFRHGLRVSEACALKLGSPRFQCNK' A
#
# COMPACT_ATOMS: atom_id res chain seq x y z
N MET A 1 2.23 -0.01 -28.58
CA MET A 1 1.59 -0.10 -27.25
C MET A 1 2.23 -1.24 -26.48
N ASN A 2 3.16 -0.95 -25.58
CA ASN A 2 3.67 -1.95 -24.64
C ASN A 2 3.04 -1.59 -23.29
N ASP A 3 1.78 -1.99 -23.11
CA ASP A 3 0.99 -1.72 -21.91
C ASP A 3 1.59 -2.49 -20.74
N ARG A 4 2.64 -1.93 -20.15
CA ARG A 4 3.17 -2.39 -18.87
C ARG A 4 2.08 -2.13 -17.84
N LYS A 5 1.31 -3.16 -17.49
CA LYS A 5 0.23 -3.12 -16.47
C LYS A 5 0.78 -3.11 -15.04
N HIS A 6 2.01 -2.65 -14.84
CA HIS A 6 2.69 -2.67 -13.54
C HIS A 6 3.04 -1.24 -13.17
N LEU A 7 2.59 -0.80 -11.99
CA LEU A 7 3.01 0.49 -11.44
C LEU A 7 4.54 0.46 -11.22
N THR A 8 5.23 1.48 -11.70
CA THR A 8 6.64 1.69 -11.38
C THR A 8 6.80 2.31 -9.99
N ALA A 9 7.94 2.08 -9.33
CA ALA A 9 8.20 2.63 -7.99
C ALA A 9 8.03 4.17 -7.93
N ARG A 10 8.36 4.89 -9.00
CA ARG A 10 8.18 6.36 -9.12
C ARG A 10 6.70 6.79 -9.17
N GLU A 11 5.82 5.95 -9.69
CA GLU A 11 4.37 6.23 -9.69
C GLU A 11 3.78 5.96 -8.31
N VAL A 12 4.26 4.91 -7.64
CA VAL A 12 3.92 4.59 -6.26
C VAL A 12 4.36 5.69 -5.30
N GLU A 13 5.57 6.23 -5.44
CA GLU A 13 6.03 7.38 -4.64
C GLU A 13 5.18 8.64 -4.86
N ARG A 14 4.72 8.89 -6.10
CA ARG A 14 3.81 10.00 -6.39
C ARG A 14 2.44 9.81 -5.74
N LEU A 15 1.89 8.59 -5.75
CA LEU A 15 0.67 8.25 -5.03
C LEU A 15 0.82 8.43 -3.52
N ILE A 16 1.93 7.96 -2.93
CA ILE A 16 2.23 8.14 -1.51
C ILE A 16 2.35 9.63 -1.16
N THR A 17 2.99 10.42 -2.01
CA THR A 17 3.14 11.87 -1.78
C THR A 17 1.78 12.58 -1.84
N ALA A 18 0.89 12.18 -2.75
CA ALA A 18 -0.46 12.71 -2.82
C ALA A 18 -1.31 12.36 -1.58
N THR A 19 -1.09 11.17 -0.97
CA THR A 19 -1.80 10.77 0.27
C THR A 19 -1.37 11.54 1.53
N ARG A 20 -0.25 12.29 1.50
CA ARG A 20 0.20 13.09 2.66
C ARG A 20 -0.76 14.22 3.03
N SER A 21 -1.69 14.59 2.14
CA SER A 21 -2.69 15.62 2.42
C SER A 21 -3.95 15.06 3.11
N SER A 22 -4.00 13.76 3.39
CA SER A 22 -5.17 13.05 3.93
C SER A 22 -5.02 12.81 5.44
N ARG A 23 -6.12 12.87 6.22
CA ARG A 23 -6.11 12.56 7.67
C ARG A 23 -5.62 11.13 8.00
N THR A 24 -5.60 10.25 7.01
CA THR A 24 -5.18 8.85 7.12
C THR A 24 -3.90 8.55 6.35
N GLU A 25 -3.03 9.56 6.17
CA GLU A 25 -1.78 9.45 5.41
C GLU A 25 -0.93 8.21 5.74
N LEU A 26 -0.78 7.87 7.03
CA LEU A 26 0.01 6.70 7.46
C LEU A 26 -0.66 5.39 7.03
N ARG A 27 -1.98 5.32 7.09
CA ARG A 27 -2.76 4.14 6.68
C ARG A 27 -2.69 3.96 5.18
N ASP A 28 -2.95 5.02 4.41
CA ASP A 28 -2.97 4.96 2.94
C ASP A 28 -1.56 4.66 2.39
N ARG A 29 -0.52 5.22 2.99
CA ARG A 29 0.88 4.89 2.68
C ARG A 29 1.21 3.42 2.97
N CYS A 30 0.82 2.91 4.14
CA CYS A 30 1.02 1.49 4.47
C CYS A 30 0.24 0.58 3.52
N LEU A 31 -1.00 0.93 3.20
CA LEU A 31 -1.86 0.17 2.30
C LEU A 31 -1.24 0.03 0.91
N ILE A 32 -0.77 1.14 0.34
CA ILE A 32 -0.09 1.17 -0.96
C ILE A 32 1.19 0.32 -0.94
N LEU A 33 2.02 0.45 0.10
CA LEU A 33 3.25 -0.32 0.24
C LEU A 33 3.00 -1.83 0.37
N LEU A 34 1.93 -2.21 1.08
CA LEU A 34 1.57 -3.61 1.25
C LEU A 34 1.06 -4.26 -0.01
N MET A 35 0.16 -3.57 -0.70
CA MET A 35 -0.37 -4.03 -1.99
C MET A 35 0.78 -4.19 -2.99
N PHE A 36 1.70 -3.23 -3.01
CA PHE A 36 2.83 -3.26 -3.94
C PHE A 36 3.89 -4.32 -3.59
N ARG A 37 4.24 -4.49 -2.31
CA ARG A 37 5.33 -5.39 -1.91
C ARG A 37 4.89 -6.83 -1.62
N HIS A 38 3.67 -7.01 -1.13
CA HIS A 38 3.15 -8.32 -0.74
C HIS A 38 2.05 -8.84 -1.68
N GLY A 39 1.57 -8.04 -2.64
CA GLY A 39 0.50 -8.45 -3.56
C GLY A 39 -0.84 -8.69 -2.88
N LEU A 40 -1.04 -8.17 -1.66
CA LEU A 40 -2.27 -8.32 -0.90
C LEU A 40 -3.42 -7.64 -1.65
N ARG A 41 -4.56 -8.32 -1.74
CA ARG A 41 -5.77 -7.72 -2.32
C ARG A 41 -6.36 -6.68 -1.37
N VAL A 42 -7.09 -5.71 -1.90
CA VAL A 42 -7.77 -4.65 -1.11
C VAL A 42 -8.60 -5.22 0.04
N SER A 43 -9.30 -6.32 -0.20
CA SER A 43 -10.09 -7.00 0.83
C SER A 43 -9.24 -7.59 1.96
N GLU A 44 -8.05 -8.13 1.66
CA GLU A 44 -7.13 -8.63 2.70
C GLU A 44 -6.51 -7.49 3.48
N ALA A 45 -6.14 -6.42 2.77
CA ALA A 45 -5.55 -5.24 3.38
C ALA A 45 -6.57 -4.50 4.29
N CYS A 46 -7.85 -4.53 3.94
CA CYS A 46 -8.94 -3.98 4.74
C CYS A 46 -9.37 -4.91 5.89
N ALA A 47 -9.19 -6.22 5.74
CA ALA A 47 -9.45 -7.22 6.78
C ALA A 47 -8.33 -7.30 7.84
N LEU A 48 -7.19 -6.64 7.62
CA LEU A 48 -6.12 -6.54 8.60
C LEU A 48 -6.56 -5.70 9.82
N LYS A 49 -6.92 -6.40 10.88
CA LYS A 49 -7.14 -5.81 12.21
C LYS A 49 -5.83 -5.76 13.00
N LEU A 50 -5.70 -4.78 13.90
CA LEU A 50 -4.58 -4.54 14.83
C LEU A 50 -4.21 -5.70 15.78
N GLY A 51 -4.86 -6.86 15.68
CA GLY A 51 -4.51 -8.10 16.39
C GLY A 51 -4.26 -9.29 15.47
N SER A 52 -4.15 -9.07 14.15
CA SER A 52 -3.91 -10.13 13.18
C SER A 52 -2.42 -10.50 13.20
N PRO A 53 -2.04 -11.75 13.53
CA PRO A 53 -0.64 -12.15 13.71
C PRO A 53 0.19 -12.10 12.42
N ARG A 54 -0.44 -11.86 11.27
CA ARG A 54 0.19 -11.92 9.95
C ARG A 54 0.94 -10.65 9.57
N PHE A 55 0.80 -9.58 10.34
CA PHE A 55 1.38 -8.27 10.02
C PHE A 55 2.65 -8.00 10.81
N GLN A 56 3.71 -8.75 10.52
CA GLN A 56 5.04 -8.45 11.05
C GLN A 56 5.68 -7.39 10.14
N CYS A 57 5.34 -6.13 10.38
CA CYS A 57 6.12 -5.01 9.85
C CYS A 57 7.43 -4.98 10.64
N ASN A 58 8.40 -5.78 10.20
CA ASN A 58 9.74 -5.78 10.74
C ASN A 58 10.30 -4.36 10.59
N LYS A 59 10.68 -3.73 11.71
CA LYS A 59 11.38 -2.45 11.72
C LYS A 59 12.68 -2.52 10.92
#